data_AF-A0A759LKN5-F1
#
_entry.id   AF-A0A759LKN5-F1
#
_cell.length_a   1.000
_cell.length_b   1.000
_cell.length_c   1.000
_cell.angle_alpha   90.00
_cell.angle_beta   90.00
_cell.angle_gamma   90.00
#
_symmetry.space_group_name_H-M   'P 1'
#
loop_
_entity.id
_entity.type
_entity.pdbx_description
1 polymer ?
#
loop_
_entity_poly.entity_id
_entity_poly.type
_entity_poly.pdbx_seq_one_letter_code
_entity_poly.pdbx_strand_id
1 'polypeptide(L)' 'MKVKTLRLPEWLERAMEELAKQGDRSFSKEAVRAMREYAERNGIRCPE' A
#
# COMPACT_ATOMS: atom_id res chain seq x y z
N MET A 1 8.97 -9.35 -9.45
CA MET A 1 7.62 -8.85 -9.10
C MET A 1 6.87 -8.44 -10.37
N LYS A 2 5.54 -8.65 -10.44
CA LYS A 2 4.71 -8.13 -11.54
C LYS A 2 4.25 -6.71 -11.19
N VAL A 3 4.32 -5.78 -12.13
CA VAL A 3 3.81 -4.41 -11.96
C VAL A 3 2.32 -4.38 -12.30
N LYS A 4 1.53 -3.72 -11.46
CA LYS A 4 0.10 -3.45 -11.68
C LYS A 4 -0.14 -1.96 -11.55
N THR A 5 -0.89 -1.39 -12.47
CA THR A 5 -1.26 0.03 -12.47
C THR A 5 -2.67 0.18 -11.92
N LEU A 6 -2.85 1.09 -10.97
CA LEU A 6 -4.14 1.45 -10.39
C LEU A 6 -4.41 2.93 -10.67
N ARG A 7 -5.67 3.27 -10.97
CA ARG A 7 -6.10 4.67 -10.99
C ARG A 7 -6.58 5.02 -9.60
N LEU A 8 -6.00 6.06 -9.01
CA LEU A 8 -6.34 6.52 -7.67
C LEU A 8 -7.06 7.87 -7.77
N PRO A 9 -8.10 8.11 -6.95
CA PRO A 9 -8.58 9.46 -6.74
C PRO A 9 -7.49 10.27 -6.01
N GLU A 10 -7.39 11.55 -6.35
CA GLU A 10 -6.32 12.44 -5.88
C GLU A 10 -6.20 12.48 -4.34
N TRP A 11 -7.34 12.45 -3.63
CA TRP A 11 -7.34 12.47 -2.16
C TRP A 11 -6.64 11.23 -1.56
N LEU A 12 -6.78 10.08 -2.21
CA LEU A 12 -6.21 8.82 -1.72
C LEU A 12 -4.71 8.75 -2.01
N GLU A 13 -4.29 9.26 -3.17
CA GLU A 13 -2.88 9.40 -3.51
C GLU A 13 -2.15 10.26 -2.48
N ARG A 14 -2.68 11.46 -2.19
CA ARG A 14 -2.11 12.36 -1.18
C ARG A 14 -2.04 11.73 0.21
N ALA A 15 -3.12 11.09 0.66
CA ALA A 15 -3.15 10.44 1.97
C ALA A 15 -2.08 9.34 2.09
N MET A 16 -1.92 8.52 1.05
CA MET A 16 -0.92 7.46 1.02
C MET A 16 0.52 7.99 0.94
N GLU A 17 0.75 9.11 0.25
CA GLU A 17 2.05 9.79 0.25
C GLU A 17 2.43 10.32 1.62
N GLU A 18 1.49 10.91 2.37
CA GLU A 18 1.73 11.39 3.73
C GLU A 18 2.06 10.25 4.68
N LEU A 19 1.32 9.14 4.62
CA LEU A 19 1.60 7.94 5.40
C LEU A 19 2.98 7.36 5.06
N ALA A 20 3.35 7.35 3.77
CA ALA A 20 4.66 6.87 3.34
C ALA A 20 5.79 7.73 3.91
N LYS A 21 5.64 9.06 3.91
CA LYS A 21 6.61 9.99 4.53
C LYS A 21 6.75 9.77 6.03
N GLN A 22 5.63 9.63 6.75
CA GLN A 22 5.64 9.38 8.20
C GLN A 22 6.35 8.07 8.56
N GLY A 23 6.24 7.07 7.70
CA GLY A 23 6.87 5.76 7.88
C GLY A 23 8.30 5.62 7.35
N ASP A 24 8.89 6.69 6.80
CA ASP A 24 10.17 6.67 6.07
C ASP A 24 10.22 5.60 4.96
N ARG A 25 9.17 5.57 4.12
CA ARG A 25 8.97 4.58 3.05
C ARG A 25 8.63 5.25 1.73
N SER A 26 8.82 4.51 0.65
CA SER A 26 8.25 4.89 -0.65
C SER A 26 6.75 4.61 -0.69
N PHE A 27 6.02 5.37 -1.51
CA PHE A 27 4.60 5.17 -1.77
C PHE A 27 4.28 3.70 -2.09
N SER A 28 5.04 3.08 -2.99
CA SER A 28 4.81 1.69 -3.39
C SER A 28 4.97 0.70 -2.22
N LYS A 29 5.94 0.92 -1.32
CA LYS A 29 6.11 0.08 -0.12
C LYS A 29 4.94 0.24 0.83
N GLU A 30 4.47 1.47 1.01
CA GLU A 30 3.33 1.77 1.88
C GLU A 30 2.02 1.20 1.33
N ALA A 31 1.79 1.32 0.02
CA ALA A 31 0.65 0.71 -0.66
C ALA A 31 0.65 -0.82 -0.54
N VAL A 32 1.79 -1.48 -0.76
CA VAL A 32 1.90 -2.94 -0.61
C VAL A 32 1.71 -3.37 0.85
N ARG A 33 2.25 -2.62 1.83
CA ARG A 33 2.00 -2.86 3.26
C ARG A 33 0.52 -2.80 3.59
N ALA A 34 -0.17 -1.74 3.18
CA ALA A 34 -1.60 -1.57 3.44
C ALA A 34 -2.44 -2.69 2.79
N MET A 35 -2.11 -3.07 1.55
CA MET A 35 -2.77 -4.20 0.87
C MET A 35 -2.51 -5.53 1.58
N ARG A 36 -1.29 -5.75 2.07
CA ARG A 36 -0.93 -6.95 2.84
C ARG A 36 -1.72 -7.02 4.15
N GLU A 37 -1.76 -5.95 4.93
CA GLU A 37 -2.52 -5.90 6.18
C GLU A 37 -4.01 -6.13 5.94
N TYR A 38 -4.57 -5.58 4.87
CA TYR A 38 -5.94 -5.85 4.47
C TYR A 38 -6.15 -7.33 4.15
N ALA A 39 -5.25 -7.96 3.38
CA ALA A 39 -5.32 -9.38 3.05
C ALA A 39 -5.24 -10.28 4.30
N GLU A 40 -4.31 -9.99 5.21
CA GLU A 40 -4.13 -10.72 6.47
C GLU A 40 -5.37 -10.63 7.38
N ARG A 41 -5.99 -9.44 7.48
CA ARG A 41 -7.27 -9.25 8.21
C ARG A 41 -8.42 -10.08 7.63
N ASN A 42 -8.33 -10.46 6.36
CA ASN A 42 -9.30 -11.32 5.67
C ASN A 42 -8.86 -12.80 5.65
N GLY A 43 -7.87 -13.18 6.45
CA GLY A 43 -7.41 -14.57 6.60
C GLY A 43 -6.48 -15.06 5.49
N ILE A 44 -6.02 -14.19 4.59
CA ILE A 44 -5.05 -14.54 3.55
C ILE A 44 -3.64 -14.46 4.13
N ARG A 45 -2.95 -15.60 4.23
CA ARG A 45 -1.56 -15.65 4.67
C ARG A 45 -0.64 -15.15 3.55
N CYS A 46 -0.04 -13.98 3.74
CA CYS A 46 0.93 -13.42 2.81
C CYS A 46 2.34 -14.00 3.08
N PRO A 47 2.97 -14.72 2.13
CA PRO A 47 4.36 -15.14 2.25
C PRO A 47 5.31 -13.94 2.16
N GLU A 48 6.57 -14.14 2.59
CA GLU A 48 7.65 -13.12 2.53
C GLU A 48 8.02 -12.73 1.09
#